data_AF-A0A1X1T1T5-F1
#
_entry.id   AF-A0A1X1T1T5-F1
#
_cell.length_a   1.000
_cell.length_b   1.000
_cell.length_c   1.000
_cell.angle_alpha   90.00
_cell.angle_beta   90.00
_cell.angle_gamma   90.00
#
_symmetry.space_group_name_H-M   'P 1'
#
loop_
_entity.id
_entity.type
_entity.pdbx_description
1 polymer ?
#
loop_
_entity_poly.entity_id
_entity_poly.type
_entity_poly.pdbx_seq_one_letter_code
_entity_poly.pdbx_strand_id
1 'polypeptide(L)'
;MTHPARTSHSRKRVLAVGIAVVVALAVLAIPTKVRCGAPGLACATAVDVQGNVHYYYEVEPLGVYLAEIATGSNVSLYYRSGEDLEKRPGGPRPVGAAATDAP
;
A
#
# COMPACT_ATOMS: atom_id res chain seq x y z
N MET A 1 61.17 -5.21 -4.77
CA MET A 1 60.10 -4.94 -5.75
C MET A 1 58.79 -5.40 -5.15
N THR A 2 57.93 -4.47 -4.71
CA THR A 2 56.63 -4.78 -4.10
C THR A 2 55.52 -4.22 -4.97
N HIS A 3 54.71 -5.10 -5.55
CA HIS A 3 53.48 -4.74 -6.25
C HIS A 3 52.28 -5.13 -5.36
N PRO A 4 51.48 -4.18 -4.84
CA PRO A 4 50.25 -4.52 -4.15
C PRO A 4 49.11 -4.69 -5.17
N ALA A 5 49.00 -5.88 -5.77
CA ALA A 5 47.88 -6.24 -6.64
C ALA A 5 46.72 -6.88 -5.84
N ARG A 6 46.22 -6.20 -4.79
CA ARG A 6 45.06 -6.72 -4.04
C ARG A 6 44.20 -5.62 -3.41
N THR A 7 43.58 -4.77 -4.22
CA THR A 7 42.59 -3.78 -3.72
C THR A 7 41.37 -3.55 -4.62
N SER A 8 41.39 -3.98 -5.89
CA SER A 8 40.31 -3.67 -6.84
C SER A 8 39.05 -4.53 -6.64
N HIS A 9 39.18 -5.85 -6.47
CA HIS A 9 38.01 -6.75 -6.39
C HIS A 9 37.20 -6.60 -5.10
N SER A 10 37.86 -6.35 -3.96
CA SER A 10 37.18 -6.17 -2.68
C SER A 10 36.33 -4.89 -2.66
N ARG A 11 36.87 -3.77 -3.17
CA ARG A 11 36.12 -2.50 -3.27
C ARG A 11 34.91 -2.61 -4.20
N LYS A 12 35.06 -3.26 -5.36
CA LYS A 12 33.94 -3.50 -6.28
C LYS A 12 32.83 -4.34 -5.65
N ARG A 13 33.18 -5.36 -4.84
CA ARG A 13 32.20 -6.17 -4.12
C ARG A 13 31.47 -5.37 -3.05
N VAL A 14 32.18 -4.58 -2.25
CA VAL A 14 31.55 -3.71 -1.23
C VAL A 14 30.59 -2.73 -1.88
N LEU A 15 31.00 -2.09 -2.99
CA LEU A 15 30.14 -1.19 -3.74
C LEU A 15 28.90 -1.91 -4.29
N ALA A 16 29.06 -3.10 -4.88
CA ALA A 16 27.95 -3.88 -5.40
C ALA A 16 26.95 -4.27 -4.32
N VAL A 17 27.43 -4.70 -3.14
CA VAL A 17 26.56 -5.00 -1.99
C VAL A 17 25.85 -3.75 -1.51
N GLY A 18 26.55 -2.61 -1.41
CA GLY A 18 25.94 -1.34 -1.02
C GLY A 18 24.81 -0.93 -1.97
N ILE A 19 25.04 -1.02 -3.28
CA ILE A 19 24.01 -0.74 -4.29
C ILE A 19 22.83 -1.70 -4.14
N ALA A 20 23.09 -3.00 -3.98
CA ALA A 20 22.03 -4.00 -3.82
C ALA A 20 21.15 -3.71 -2.59
N VAL A 21 21.75 -3.32 -1.47
CA VAL A 21 21.01 -2.94 -0.25
C VAL A 21 20.16 -1.69 -0.50
N VAL A 22 20.71 -0.65 -1.12
CA VAL A 22 19.95 0.58 -1.43
C VAL A 22 18.77 0.28 -2.35
N VAL A 23 18.97 -0.54 -3.38
CA VAL A 23 17.90 -0.95 -4.29
C VAL A 23 16.83 -1.75 -3.54
N ALA A 24 17.22 -2.70 -2.68
CA ALA A 24 16.27 -3.48 -1.89
C ALA A 24 15.43 -2.58 -0.97
N LEU A 25 16.05 -1.61 -0.29
CA LEU A 25 15.33 -0.64 0.54
C LEU A 25 14.39 0.24 -0.27
N ALA A 26 14.80 0.67 -1.47
CA ALA A 26 13.95 1.44 -2.37
C ALA A 26 12.71 0.64 -2.81
N VAL A 27 12.86 -0.66 -3.09
CA VAL A 27 11.74 -1.55 -3.42
C VAL A 27 10.82 -1.74 -2.21
N LEU A 28 11.37 -1.95 -1.01
CA LEU A 28 10.57 -2.08 0.22
C LEU A 28 9.83 -0.79 0.60
N ALA A 29 10.29 0.36 0.13
CA ALA A 29 9.64 1.66 0.31
C ALA A 29 8.57 1.97 -0.75
N ILE A 30 8.31 1.07 -1.71
CA ILE A 30 7.25 1.29 -2.72
C ILE A 30 5.89 1.41 -2.01
N PRO A 31 5.12 2.47 -2.28
CA PRO A 31 3.82 2.67 -1.65
C PRO A 31 2.82 1.61 -2.14
N THR A 32 2.25 0.89 -1.20
CA THR A 32 1.24 -0.16 -1.42
C THR A 32 -0.05 0.26 -0.75
N LYS A 33 -1.17 0.21 -1.47
CA LYS A 33 -2.48 0.58 -0.93
C LYS A 33 -3.18 -0.66 -0.41
N VAL A 34 -3.53 -0.64 0.87
CA VAL A 34 -4.19 -1.75 1.57
C VAL A 34 -5.52 -1.27 2.12
N ARG A 35 -6.55 -2.11 1.95
CA ARG A 35 -7.86 -1.87 2.54
C ARG A 35 -7.91 -2.42 3.94
N CYS A 36 -8.62 -1.72 4.81
CA CYS A 36 -8.97 -2.22 6.13
C CYS A 36 -7.80 -2.44 7.09
N GLY A 37 -6.78 -1.60 6.98
CA GLY A 37 -5.62 -1.58 7.88
C GLY A 37 -4.56 -2.60 7.50
N ALA A 38 -4.93 -3.87 7.35
CA ALA A 38 -3.98 -4.94 7.07
C ALA A 38 -4.54 -5.99 6.08
N PRO A 39 -3.68 -6.73 5.36
CA PRO A 39 -4.12 -7.75 4.41
C PRO A 39 -4.98 -8.84 5.06
N GLY A 40 -6.12 -9.12 4.44
CA GLY A 40 -7.08 -10.13 4.91
C GLY A 40 -8.05 -9.63 5.98
N LEU A 41 -7.90 -8.39 6.46
CA LEU A 41 -8.91 -7.77 7.32
C LEU A 41 -10.09 -7.26 6.52
N ALA A 42 -11.27 -7.30 7.13
CA ALA A 42 -12.51 -6.74 6.59
C ALA A 42 -13.00 -5.62 7.50
N CYS A 43 -13.35 -4.48 6.90
CA CYS A 43 -14.02 -3.39 7.56
C CYS A 43 -15.52 -3.66 7.58
N ALA A 44 -16.17 -3.54 8.74
CA ALA A 44 -17.62 -3.43 8.79
C ALA A 44 -17.99 -1.94 8.71
N THR A 45 -18.45 -1.48 7.55
CA THR A 45 -18.97 -0.11 7.39
C THR A 45 -20.42 -0.13 6.95
N ALA A 46 -21.26 0.65 7.60
CA ALA A 46 -22.64 0.82 7.17
C ALA A 46 -22.69 1.54 5.80
N VAL A 47 -23.77 1.29 5.05
CA VAL A 47 -24.04 2.02 3.80
C VAL A 47 -24.53 3.41 4.18
N ASP A 48 -23.98 4.44 3.55
CA ASP A 48 -24.43 5.83 3.78
C ASP A 48 -25.80 6.14 3.15
N VAL A 49 -26.33 7.33 3.43
CA VAL A 49 -27.62 7.80 2.88
C VAL A 49 -27.62 7.94 1.36
N GLN A 50 -26.44 8.03 0.74
CA GLN A 50 -26.27 8.09 -0.70
C GLN A 50 -26.09 6.69 -1.31
N GLY A 51 -26.08 5.61 -0.51
CA GLY A 51 -25.92 4.25 -0.98
C GLY A 51 -24.47 3.80 -1.18
N ASN A 52 -23.48 4.50 -0.63
CA ASN A 52 -22.06 4.14 -0.74
C ASN A 52 -21.58 3.37 0.49
N VAL A 53 -20.63 2.46 0.25
CA VAL A 53 -19.82 1.79 1.27
C VAL A 53 -18.49 2.53 1.37
N HIS A 54 -18.05 2.79 2.59
CA HIS A 54 -16.81 3.51 2.88
C HIS A 54 -15.73 2.51 3.23
N TYR A 55 -14.64 2.48 2.47
CA TYR A 55 -13.54 1.55 2.72
C TYR A 55 -12.32 2.34 3.21
N TYR A 56 -12.02 2.21 4.49
CA TYR A 56 -10.76 2.70 5.04
C TYR A 56 -9.58 2.05 4.32
N TYR A 57 -8.57 2.84 3.99
CA TYR A 57 -7.33 2.36 3.41
C TYR A 57 -6.12 3.05 4.01
N GLU A 58 -5.01 2.33 3.97
CA GLU A 58 -3.69 2.84 4.29
C GLU A 58 -2.78 2.66 3.08
N VAL A 59 -1.90 3.62 2.84
CA VAL A 59 -0.81 3.50 1.88
C VAL A 59 0.46 3.34 2.67
N GLU A 60 0.98 2.13 2.67
CA GLU A 60 2.10 1.72 3.49
C GLU A 60 3.31 1.30 2.63
N PRO A 61 4.52 1.26 3.20
CA PRO A 61 5.67 0.66 2.51
C PRO A 61 5.40 -0.81 2.22
N LEU A 62 5.78 -1.29 1.03
CA LEU A 62 5.71 -2.72 0.68
C LEU A 62 6.36 -3.62 1.75
N GLY A 63 7.42 -3.16 2.41
CA GLY A 63 8.03 -3.89 3.52
C GLY A 63 7.11 -4.08 4.73
N VAL A 64 6.26 -3.11 5.04
CA VAL A 64 5.25 -3.22 6.12
C VAL A 64 4.19 -4.22 5.70
N TYR A 65 3.62 -4.06 4.51
CA TYR A 65 2.66 -5.01 3.95
C TYR A 65 3.12 -6.48 4.04
N LEU A 66 4.37 -6.74 3.63
CA LEU A 66 4.95 -8.08 3.71
C LEU A 66 5.14 -8.57 5.16
N ALA A 67 5.50 -7.66 6.08
CA ALA A 67 5.62 -7.98 7.50
C ALA A 67 4.25 -8.29 8.13
N GLU A 68 3.19 -7.56 7.75
CA GLU A 68 1.82 -7.83 8.21
C GLU A 68 1.32 -9.19 7.74
N ILE A 69 1.60 -9.58 6.48
CA ILE A 69 1.32 -10.96 5.99
C ILE A 69 2.05 -11.98 6.84
N ALA A 70 3.35 -11.75 7.10
CA ALA A 70 4.17 -12.72 7.83
C ALA A 70 3.77 -12.85 9.31
N THR A 71 3.29 -11.77 9.93
CA THR A 71 2.93 -11.73 11.35
C THR A 71 1.44 -11.93 11.63
N GLY A 72 0.57 -11.73 10.63
CA GLY A 72 -0.87 -11.71 10.80
C GLY A 72 -1.37 -10.56 11.69
N SER A 73 -0.58 -9.51 11.83
CA SER A 73 -0.86 -8.38 12.73
C SER A 73 -0.93 -7.06 11.96
N ASN A 74 -1.70 -6.11 12.49
CA ASN A 74 -1.81 -4.76 11.94
C ASN A 74 -0.72 -3.86 12.55
N VAL A 75 0.12 -3.27 11.71
CA VAL A 75 1.21 -2.37 12.08
C VAL A 75 0.84 -0.97 11.59
N SER A 76 0.62 -0.04 12.52
CA SER A 76 0.27 1.36 12.18
C SER A 76 1.47 2.17 11.66
N LEU A 77 2.10 1.73 10.57
CA LEU A 77 3.17 2.44 9.87
C LEU A 77 2.81 2.62 8.39
N TYR A 78 2.24 3.78 8.09
CA TYR A 78 1.78 4.15 6.76
C TYR A 78 2.27 5.54 6.37
N TYR A 79 2.41 5.78 5.07
CA TYR A 79 2.71 7.10 4.51
C TYR A 79 1.50 8.03 4.55
N ARG A 80 0.30 7.48 4.31
CA ARG A 80 -0.98 8.19 4.36
C ARG A 80 -2.13 7.21 4.54
N SER A 81 -3.26 7.69 5.03
CA SER A 81 -4.52 6.94 5.11
C SER A 81 -5.68 7.76 4.55
N GLY A 82 -6.81 7.10 4.32
CA GLY A 82 -8.02 7.73 3.82
C GLY A 82 -9.17 6.74 3.62
N GLU A 83 -10.18 7.16 2.88
CA GLU A 83 -11.35 6.35 2.56
C GLU A 83 -11.59 6.37 1.06
N ASP A 84 -11.97 5.22 0.48
CA ASP A 84 -12.59 5.24 -0.85
C ASP A 84 -14.05 4.84 -0.74
N LEU A 85 -14.85 5.36 -1.68
CA LEU A 85 -16.27 5.14 -1.77
C LEU A 85 -16.56 4.13 -2.87
N GLU A 86 -17.35 3.11 -2.54
CA GLU A 86 -17.87 2.17 -3.54
C GLU A 86 -19.39 2.16 -3.49
N LYS A 87 -20.03 2.29 -4.65
CA LYS A 87 -21.49 2.21 -4.74
C LYS A 87 -21.93 0.78 -4.50
N ARG A 88 -22.80 0.55 -3.50
CA ARG A 88 -23.35 -0.78 -3.29
C ARG A 88 -24.32 -1.15 -4.43
N PRO A 89 -24.15 -2.31 -5.10
CA PRO A 89 -25.16 -2.84 -6.01
C PRO A 89 -26.48 -3.05 -5.24
N GLY A 90 -27.55 -2.37 -5.66
CA GLY A 90 -28.87 -2.40 -5.00
C GLY A 90 -29.04 -1.44 -3.80
N GLY A 91 -28.11 -0.50 -3.60
CA GLY A 91 -28.27 0.59 -2.62
C GLY A 91 -29.42 1.54 -2.97
N PRO A 92 -29.94 2.32 -2.00
CA PRO A 92 -30.98 3.31 -2.26
C PRO A 92 -30.54 4.27 -3.40
N ARG A 93 -31.47 4.57 -4.31
CA ARG A 93 -31.22 5.55 -5.38
C ARG A 93 -30.80 6.88 -4.74
N PRO A 94 -29.78 7.57 -5.26
CA PRO A 94 -29.33 8.84 -4.70
C PRO A 94 -30.50 9.82 -4.67
N VAL A 95 -30.75 10.41 -3.49
CA VAL A 95 -31.75 11.45 -3.28
C VAL A 95 -31.30 12.69 -4.07
N GLY A 96 -31.79 12.83 -5.30
CA GLY A 96 -31.33 13.87 -6.24
C GLY A 96 -31.24 13.44 -7.70
N ALA A 97 -31.43 12.16 -8.03
CA ALA A 97 -31.75 11.76 -9.40
C ALA A 97 -33.19 12.19 -9.73
N ALA A 98 -33.38 13.50 -9.88
CA ALA A 98 -34.56 14.07 -10.50
C ALA A 98 -34.65 13.47 -11.89
N ALA A 99 -35.73 12.72 -12.09
CA ALA A 99 -36.21 12.37 -13.42
C ALA A 99 -36.33 13.67 -14.21
N THR A 100 -35.36 13.93 -15.08
CA THR A 100 -35.47 14.94 -16.13
C THR A 100 -35.37 14.17 -17.44
N ASP A 101 -36.57 13.90 -17.94
CA ASP A 101 -36.97 14.01 -19.34
C ASP A 101 -36.35 13.04 -20.35
N ALA A 102 -37.13 11.97 -20.57
CA ALA A 102 -37.42 11.47 -21.91
C ALA A 102 -38.01 12.60 -22.79
N PRO A 103 -37.67 12.62 -24.07
CA PRO A 103 -38.66 12.17 -25.06
C PRO A 103 -38.28 10.86 -25.76
#